data_AF-A0A2G9Y0T2-F1
#
_entry.id   AF-A0A2G9Y0T2-F1
#
_cell.length_a   1.000
_cell.length_b   1.000
_cell.length_c   1.000
_cell.angle_alpha   90.00
_cell.angle_beta   90.00
_cell.angle_gamma   90.00
#
_symmetry.space_group_name_H-M   'P 1'
#
loop_
_entity.id
_entity.type
_entity.pdbx_description
1 polymer ?
#
loop_
_entity_poly.entity_id
_entity_poly.type
_entity_poly.pdbx_seq_one_letter_code
_entity_poly.pdbx_strand_id
1 'polypeptide(L)'
;QETLANPETTEFVMITIPEEMGVREMKDLSSALRNLKIPYSHTIINMIIPLSDCNFCTAKRQEQQKYIQSIESKVNNGVIYIPLFLHGVRGKESLNELAEIMFSKG
;
A
#
# COMPACT_ATOMS: atom_id res chain seq x y z
N GLN A 1 22.04 -13.85 -4.89
CA GLN A 1 21.00 -13.85 -3.83
C GLN A 1 21.39 -12.92 -2.68
N GLU A 2 22.69 -12.80 -2.34
CA GLU A 2 23.20 -11.87 -1.31
C GLU A 2 22.76 -10.40 -1.50
N THR A 3 22.75 -9.87 -2.72
CA THR A 3 22.37 -8.47 -2.99
C THR A 3 20.94 -8.14 -2.57
N LEU A 4 19.98 -9.04 -2.81
CA LEU A 4 18.57 -8.80 -2.48
C LEU A 4 18.28 -8.93 -0.99
N ALA A 5 19.10 -9.67 -0.25
CA ALA A 5 18.95 -9.89 1.18
C ALA A 5 19.76 -8.88 2.02
N ASN A 6 20.54 -7.98 1.40
CA ASN A 6 21.32 -6.97 2.12
C ASN A 6 20.45 -5.73 2.43
N PRO A 7 20.06 -5.50 3.70
CA PRO A 7 19.22 -4.37 4.08
C PRO A 7 19.91 -3.01 3.99
N GLU A 8 21.24 -2.96 3.93
CA GLU A 8 21.99 -1.71 3.79
C GLU A 8 21.91 -1.13 2.36
N THR A 9 21.60 -1.97 1.37
CA THR A 9 21.62 -1.58 -0.04
C THR A 9 20.32 -1.87 -0.78
N THR A 10 19.45 -2.70 -0.21
CA THR A 10 18.22 -3.17 -0.87
C THR A 10 17.05 -3.12 0.09
N GLU A 11 15.93 -2.60 -0.40
CA GLU A 11 14.65 -2.67 0.27
C GLU A 11 13.57 -3.08 -0.73
N PHE A 12 12.61 -3.90 -0.27
CA PHE A 12 11.37 -4.17 -1.00
C PHE A 12 10.22 -3.32 -0.45
N VAL A 13 9.58 -2.53 -1.32
CA VAL A 13 8.36 -1.76 -0.98
C VAL A 13 7.13 -2.56 -1.41
N MET A 14 6.28 -2.91 -0.45
CA MET A 14 5.07 -3.69 -0.70
C MET A 14 3.92 -2.77 -1.11
N ILE A 15 3.16 -3.14 -2.14
CA ILE A 15 1.97 -2.39 -2.58
C ILE A 15 0.78 -3.33 -2.64
N THR A 16 -0.36 -2.92 -2.12
CA THR A 16 -1.62 -3.68 -2.18
C THR A 16 -2.82 -2.75 -2.29
N ILE A 17 -4.01 -3.32 -2.48
CA ILE A 17 -5.30 -2.63 -2.42
C ILE A 17 -6.14 -3.21 -1.27
N PRO A 18 -7.02 -2.42 -0.63
CA PRO A 18 -7.78 -2.86 0.54
C PRO A 18 -9.00 -3.71 0.15
N GLU A 19 -8.74 -4.88 -0.42
CA GLU A 19 -9.72 -5.87 -0.86
C GLU A 19 -9.26 -7.29 -0.47
N GLU A 20 -10.16 -8.27 -0.49
CA GLU A 20 -9.85 -9.63 -0.03
C GLU A 20 -8.69 -10.27 -0.80
N MET A 21 -8.70 -10.17 -2.13
CA MET A 21 -7.61 -10.68 -2.97
C MET A 21 -6.29 -9.97 -2.67
N GLY A 22 -6.31 -8.63 -2.55
CA GLY A 22 -5.12 -7.85 -2.22
C GLY A 22 -4.49 -8.26 -0.88
N VAL A 23 -5.31 -8.53 0.15
CA VAL A 23 -4.83 -9.02 1.45
C VAL A 23 -4.22 -10.42 1.33
N ARG A 24 -4.83 -11.31 0.55
CA ARG A 24 -4.33 -12.67 0.35
C ARG A 24 -3.00 -12.69 -0.38
N GLU A 25 -2.90 -11.99 -1.51
CA GLU A 25 -1.65 -11.90 -2.30
C GLU A 25 -0.53 -11.28 -1.50
N MET A 26 -0.83 -10.22 -0.74
CA MET A 26 0.13 -9.60 0.17
C MET A 26 0.66 -10.57 1.22
N LYS A 27 -0.19 -11.43 1.80
CA LYS A 27 0.21 -12.45 2.77
C LYS A 27 1.17 -13.48 2.14
N ASP A 28 0.86 -13.93 0.93
CA ASP A 28 1.68 -14.90 0.22
C ASP A 28 3.06 -14.30 -0.13
N LEU A 29 3.07 -13.05 -0.62
CA LEU A 29 4.30 -12.30 -0.91
C LEU A 29 5.14 -12.04 0.35
N SER A 30 4.53 -11.57 1.44
CA SER A 30 5.20 -11.36 2.74
C SER A 30 5.85 -12.64 3.26
N SER A 31 5.19 -13.78 3.07
CA SER A 31 5.73 -15.08 3.46
C SER A 31 6.91 -15.49 2.58
N ALA A 32 6.84 -15.27 1.27
CA ALA A 32 7.94 -15.51 0.35
C ALA A 32 9.17 -14.63 0.66
N LEU A 33 8.95 -13.33 0.88
CA LEU A 33 10.03 -12.38 1.22
C LEU A 33 10.72 -12.77 2.54
N ARG A 34 9.97 -13.17 3.56
CA ARG A 34 10.53 -13.68 4.83
C ARG A 34 11.38 -14.92 4.63
N ASN A 35 10.89 -15.89 3.85
CA ASN A 35 11.63 -17.13 3.56
C ASN A 35 12.94 -16.85 2.81
N LEU A 36 12.94 -15.84 1.93
CA LEU A 36 14.11 -15.41 1.17
C LEU A 36 15.02 -14.44 1.94
N LYS A 37 14.65 -14.04 3.16
CA LYS A 37 15.34 -13.02 3.98
C LYS A 37 15.51 -11.68 3.24
N ILE A 38 14.55 -11.34 2.37
CA ILE A 38 14.52 -10.06 1.69
C ILE A 38 13.81 -9.05 2.62
N PRO A 39 14.44 -7.92 2.95
CA PRO A 39 13.84 -6.91 3.83
C PRO A 39 12.69 -6.20 3.11
N TYR A 40 11.60 -5.97 3.84
CA TYR A 40 10.49 -5.12 3.40
C TYR A 40 10.00 -4.29 4.59
N SER A 41 10.34 -3.00 4.61
CA SER A 41 10.01 -2.10 5.72
C SER A 41 8.97 -1.04 5.35
N HIS A 42 8.50 -0.98 4.10
CA HIS A 42 7.44 -0.05 3.70
C HIS A 42 6.30 -0.78 3.01
N THR A 43 5.07 -0.40 3.37
CA THR A 43 3.85 -0.89 2.73
C THR A 43 2.99 0.28 2.28
N ILE A 44 2.50 0.21 1.05
CA ILE A 44 1.58 1.15 0.44
C ILE A 44 0.22 0.46 0.28
N ILE A 45 -0.82 1.05 0.85
CA ILE A 45 -2.21 0.69 0.56
C ILE A 45 -2.75 1.68 -0.46
N ASN A 46 -2.99 1.20 -1.68
CA ASN A 46 -3.42 1.99 -2.82
C ASN A 46 -4.94 1.96 -3.03
N MET A 47 -5.46 2.92 -3.80
CA MET A 47 -6.86 2.98 -4.22
C MET A 47 -7.88 3.04 -3.08
N ILE A 48 -7.55 3.77 -2.02
CA ILE A 48 -8.46 3.99 -0.89
C ILE A 48 -9.54 4.99 -1.31
N ILE A 49 -10.81 4.59 -1.26
CA ILE A 49 -11.91 5.47 -1.64
C ILE A 49 -11.92 6.69 -0.72
N PRO A 50 -11.80 7.93 -1.24
CA PRO A 50 -11.74 9.13 -0.41
C PRO A 50 -13.04 9.37 0.36
N LEU A 51 -12.97 10.23 1.37
CA LEU A 51 -14.17 10.70 2.06
C LEU A 51 -15.03 11.51 1.08
N SER A 52 -16.34 11.27 1.09
CA SER A 52 -17.31 11.95 0.23
C SER A 52 -18.72 11.84 0.80
N ASP A 53 -19.65 12.64 0.27
CA ASP A 53 -21.07 12.61 0.64
C ASP A 53 -21.89 11.56 -0.15
N CYS A 54 -21.24 10.70 -0.94
CA CYS A 54 -21.90 9.66 -1.70
C CYS A 54 -22.12 8.40 -0.84
N ASN A 55 -23.39 8.00 -0.65
CA ASN A 55 -23.76 6.82 0.14
C ASN A 55 -23.05 5.54 -0.32
N PHE A 56 -22.97 5.31 -1.63
CA PHE A 56 -22.30 4.13 -2.20
C PHE A 56 -20.78 4.17 -1.93
N CYS A 57 -20.14 5.32 -2.13
CA CYS A 57 -18.70 5.48 -1.87
C CYS A 57 -18.38 5.30 -0.39
N THR A 58 -19.21 5.83 0.50
CA THR A 58 -19.05 5.66 1.96
C THR A 58 -19.19 4.19 2.37
N ALA A 59 -20.20 3.47 1.85
CA ALA A 59 -20.34 2.05 2.10
C ALA A 59 -19.12 1.26 1.61
N LYS A 60 -18.61 1.57 0.41
CA LYS A 60 -17.40 0.94 -0.12
C LYS A 60 -16.14 1.27 0.68
N ARG A 61 -15.98 2.50 1.15
CA ARG A 61 -14.88 2.87 2.06
C ARG A 61 -14.96 2.12 3.39
N GLN A 62 -16.16 1.92 3.93
CA GLN A 62 -16.37 1.10 5.14
C GLN A 62 -16.00 -0.36 4.91
N GLU A 63 -16.37 -0.94 3.76
CA GLU A 63 -15.91 -2.27 3.37
C GLU A 63 -14.37 -2.36 3.29
N GLN A 64 -13.70 -1.32 2.79
CA GLN A 64 -12.23 -1.26 2.75
C GLN A 64 -11.60 -1.25 4.16
N GLN A 65 -12.26 -0.67 5.18
CA GLN A 65 -11.67 -0.54 6.53
C GLN A 65 -11.27 -1.89 7.16
N LYS A 66 -12.08 -2.94 6.98
CA LYS A 66 -11.75 -4.27 7.52
C LYS A 66 -10.48 -4.85 6.89
N TYR A 67 -10.24 -4.56 5.61
CA TYR A 67 -9.04 -5.00 4.90
C TYR A 67 -7.84 -4.14 5.27
N ILE A 68 -8.01 -2.82 5.41
CA ILE A 68 -6.98 -1.91 5.91
C ILE A 68 -6.47 -2.37 7.28
N GLN A 69 -7.36 -2.62 8.23
CA GLN A 69 -6.99 -3.13 9.56
C GLN A 69 -6.29 -4.50 9.48
N SER A 70 -6.76 -5.38 8.58
CA SER A 70 -6.12 -6.66 8.33
C SER A 70 -4.69 -6.50 7.78
N ILE A 71 -4.43 -5.49 6.94
CA ILE A 71 -3.10 -5.18 6.40
C ILE A 71 -2.21 -4.60 7.50
N GLU A 72 -2.70 -3.59 8.22
CA GLU A 72 -1.99 -2.93 9.33
C GLU A 72 -1.54 -3.92 10.40
N SER A 73 -2.39 -4.87 10.79
CA SER A 73 -2.03 -5.92 11.77
C SER A 73 -0.92 -6.87 11.31
N LYS A 74 -0.54 -6.86 10.03
CA LYS A 74 0.47 -7.78 9.43
C LYS A 74 1.77 -7.10 9.07
N VAL A 75 1.84 -5.77 9.17
CA VAL A 75 3.03 -4.98 8.83
C VAL A 75 3.61 -4.36 10.09
N ASN A 76 4.94 -4.36 10.19
CA ASN A 76 5.62 -3.88 11.38
C ASN A 76 5.97 -2.39 11.32
N ASN A 77 5.83 -1.77 10.14
CA ASN A 77 6.29 -0.42 9.85
C ASN A 77 5.13 0.47 9.36
N GLY A 78 5.40 1.77 9.22
CA GLY A 78 4.42 2.74 8.74
C GLY A 78 3.81 2.36 7.39
N VAL A 79 2.50 2.56 7.28
CA VAL A 79 1.74 2.38 6.05
C VAL A 79 1.55 3.73 5.37
N ILE A 80 1.79 3.78 4.06
CA ILE A 80 1.45 4.92 3.21
C ILE A 80 0.08 4.63 2.58
N TYR A 81 -0.83 5.58 2.70
CA TYR A 81 -2.20 5.46 2.20
C TYR A 81 -2.34 6.33 0.96
N ILE A 82 -2.63 5.71 -0.18
CA ILE A 82 -2.86 6.43 -1.44
C ILE A 82 -4.36 6.41 -1.76
N PRO A 83 -4.98 7.59 -1.95
CA PRO A 83 -6.39 7.66 -2.28
C PRO A 83 -6.63 7.14 -3.71
N LEU A 84 -7.86 6.73 -3.97
CA LEU A 84 -8.34 6.49 -5.32
C LEU A 84 -8.45 7.84 -6.05
N PHE A 85 -7.71 7.98 -7.16
CA PHE A 85 -7.80 9.13 -8.03
C PHE A 85 -8.97 8.99 -9.01
N LEU A 86 -9.64 10.11 -9.31
CA LEU A 86 -10.76 10.16 -10.27
C LEU A 86 -10.34 9.75 -11.68
N HIS A 87 -9.11 10.11 -12.05
CA HIS A 87 -8.49 9.78 -13.33
C HIS A 87 -7.19 9.04 -13.09
N GLY A 88 -6.75 8.27 -14.09
CA GLY A 88 -5.45 7.61 -14.02
C GLY A 88 -4.32 8.64 -13.88
N VAL A 89 -3.41 8.41 -12.94
CA VAL A 89 -2.22 9.25 -12.72
C VAL A 89 -1.34 9.21 -13.96
N ARG A 90 -1.35 10.28 -14.77
CA ARG A 90 -0.60 10.41 -16.03
C ARG A 90 -0.12 11.83 -16.21
N GLY A 91 1.09 11.98 -16.76
CA GLY A 91 1.72 13.28 -16.92
C GLY A 91 2.39 13.77 -15.64
N LYS A 92 3.22 14.80 -15.79
CA LYS A 92 4.11 15.29 -14.72
C LYS A 92 3.33 15.82 -13.51
N GLU A 93 2.25 16.55 -13.73
CA GLU A 93 1.48 17.20 -12.67
C GLU A 93 0.84 16.18 -11.72
N SER A 94 0.10 15.20 -12.24
CA SER A 94 -0.51 14.16 -11.40
C SER A 94 0.54 13.26 -10.72
N LEU A 95 1.70 13.04 -11.34
CA LEU A 95 2.80 12.33 -10.70
C LEU A 95 3.38 13.11 -9.51
N ASN A 96 3.48 14.44 -9.63
CA ASN A 96 3.91 15.29 -8.52
C ASN A 96 2.90 15.26 -7.36
N GLU A 97 1.60 15.32 -7.65
CA GLU A 97 0.55 15.19 -6.63
C GLU A 97 0.66 13.85 -5.88
N LEU A 98 0.86 12.74 -6.61
CA LEU A 98 1.10 11.44 -5.99
C LEU A 98 2.38 11.44 -5.13
N ALA A 99 3.45 12.06 -5.61
CA ALA A 99 4.71 12.18 -4.86
C ALA A 99 4.52 12.98 -3.56
N GLU A 100 3.79 14.09 -3.60
CA GLU A 100 3.45 14.86 -2.40
C GLU A 100 2.72 13.99 -1.37
N ILE A 101 1.75 13.17 -1.79
CA ILE A 101 1.06 12.25 -0.86
C ILE A 101 2.03 11.20 -0.31
N MET A 102 2.90 10.62 -1.14
CA MET A 102 3.85 9.57 -0.73
C MET A 102 4.92 10.09 0.24
N PHE A 103 5.38 11.33 0.07
CA PHE A 103 6.53 11.88 0.80
C PHE A 103 6.19 13.01 1.79
N SER A 104 4.93 13.44 1.91
CA SER A 104 4.50 14.51 2.84
C SER A 104 4.56 14.16 4.34
N LYS A 105 4.79 12.88 4.68
CA LYS A 105 5.02 12.43 6.06
C LYS A 105 6.46 11.98 6.32
N GLY A 106 7.43 12.60 5.64
CA GLY A 106 8.85 12.56 6.01
C GLY A 106 9.16 13.54 7.13
#